data_AF-A0A4Y2QTQ5-F1
#
_entry.id   AF-A0A4Y2QTQ5-F1
#
_cell.length_a   1.000
_cell.length_b   1.000
_cell.length_c   1.000
_cell.angle_alpha   90.00
_cell.angle_beta   90.00
_cell.angle_gamma   90.00
#
_symmetry.space_group_name_H-M   'P 1'
#
loop_
_entity.id
_entity.type
_entity.pdbx_description
1 polymer ?
#
loop_
_entity_poly.entity_id
_entity_poly.type
_entity_poly.pdbx_seq_one_letter_code
_entity_poly.pdbx_strand_id
1 'polypeptide(L)'
;MTGLPRANGQIERINQTIISVLSKLSLENPNKWYKFTYELQQTINSTYQRSIDTTPFELLFCTKMNTGGLDKLKEMVEAEFQANFEAQREELRKHAKQQVFKIQEENRKMHNLRRREPKLYRVGDLVAIKRT
;
A
#
# COMPACT_ATOMS: atom_id res chain seq x y z
N MET A 1 12.37 24.01 0.52
CA MET A 1 11.08 23.32 0.27
C MET A 1 11.12 22.00 1.03
N THR A 2 10.99 22.06 2.35
CA THR A 2 11.15 20.92 3.27
C THR A 2 10.07 21.08 4.34
N GLY A 3 9.04 20.21 4.32
CA GLY A 3 7.93 20.31 5.30
C GLY A 3 6.54 19.88 4.84
N LEU A 4 6.35 19.39 3.60
CA LEU A 4 5.06 18.89 3.11
C LEU A 4 5.03 17.35 3.09
N PRO A 5 4.36 16.69 4.05
CA PRO A 5 4.35 15.22 4.16
C PRO A 5 3.84 14.52 2.88
N ARG A 6 2.90 15.17 2.18
CA ARG A 6 2.31 14.63 0.94
C ARG A 6 3.29 14.61 -0.23
N ALA A 7 4.14 15.63 -0.36
CA ALA A 7 5.15 15.71 -1.40
C ALA A 7 6.24 14.64 -1.19
N ASN A 8 6.64 14.44 0.08
CA ASN A 8 7.63 13.43 0.43
C ASN A 8 7.16 12.02 0.08
N GLY A 9 5.91 11.65 0.40
CA GLY A 9 5.39 10.33 0.08
C GLY A 9 5.25 10.05 -1.43
N GLN A 10 5.03 11.06 -2.27
CA GLN A 10 5.05 10.88 -3.73
C GLN A 10 6.47 10.62 -4.25
N ILE A 11 7.45 11.39 -3.77
CA ILE A 11 8.85 11.23 -4.14
C ILE A 11 9.38 9.87 -3.69
N GLU A 12 9.06 9.45 -2.46
CA GLU A 12 9.46 8.15 -1.92
C GLU A 12 8.96 6.99 -2.78
N ARG A 13 7.70 7.02 -3.23
CA ARG A 13 7.14 6.00 -4.14
C ARG A 13 7.86 5.92 -5.48
N ILE A 14 8.15 7.08 -6.07
CA ILE A 14 8.87 7.13 -7.35
C ILE A 14 10.29 6.59 -7.16
N ASN A 15 10.98 6.99 -6.10
CA ASN A 15 12.32 6.52 -5.79
C ASN A 15 12.38 5.00 -5.54
N GLN A 16 11.40 4.43 -4.82
CA GLN A 16 11.28 2.98 -4.64
C GLN A 16 11.15 2.26 -5.98
N THR A 17 10.31 2.78 -6.87
CA THR A 17 10.12 2.20 -8.21
C THR A 17 11.41 2.29 -9.04
N ILE A 18 12.08 3.45 -9.03
CA ILE A 18 13.36 3.64 -9.72
C ILE A 18 14.40 2.63 -9.25
N ILE A 19 14.56 2.48 -7.94
CA ILE A 19 15.52 1.55 -7.35
C ILE A 19 15.19 0.11 -7.77
N SER A 20 13.93 -0.31 -7.62
CA SER A 20 13.48 -1.67 -7.98
C SER A 20 13.75 -2.00 -9.44
N VAL A 21 13.35 -1.11 -10.37
CA VAL A 21 13.55 -1.33 -11.81
C VAL A 21 15.03 -1.32 -12.18
N LEU A 22 15.82 -0.37 -11.68
CA LEU A 22 17.27 -0.35 -11.93
C LEU A 22 17.95 -1.61 -11.40
N SER A 23 17.61 -2.05 -10.19
CA SER A 23 18.14 -3.30 -9.62
C SER A 23 17.81 -4.50 -10.50
N LYS A 24 16.60 -4.59 -11.07
CA LYS A 24 16.20 -5.66 -12.00
C LYS A 24 16.96 -5.61 -13.33
N LEU A 25 17.15 -4.42 -13.91
CA LEU A 25 17.86 -4.25 -15.19
C LEU A 25 19.37 -4.49 -15.06
N SER A 26 19.93 -4.20 -13.88
CA SER A 26 21.37 -4.31 -13.62
C SER A 26 21.80 -5.61 -12.92
N LEU A 27 20.91 -6.62 -12.83
CA LEU A 27 21.18 -7.90 -12.17
C LEU A 27 22.51 -8.55 -12.60
N GLU A 28 22.78 -8.56 -13.90
CA GLU A 28 24.01 -9.15 -14.45
C GLU A 28 25.26 -8.30 -14.20
N ASN A 29 25.10 -6.97 -14.15
CA ASN A 29 26.20 -6.02 -14.04
C ASN A 29 25.82 -4.82 -13.16
N PRO A 30 25.82 -4.95 -11.83
CA PRO A 30 25.34 -3.91 -10.92
C PRO A 30 26.07 -2.58 -11.09
N ASN A 31 27.37 -2.60 -11.39
CA ASN A 31 28.19 -1.39 -11.59
C ASN A 31 27.84 -0.59 -12.86
N LYS A 32 26.95 -1.11 -13.72
CA LYS A 32 26.54 -0.47 -14.98
C LYS A 32 25.08 -0.02 -14.96
N TRP A 33 24.46 0.10 -13.78
CA TRP A 33 23.07 0.57 -13.63
C TRP A 33 22.80 1.92 -14.33
N TYR A 34 23.81 2.81 -14.37
CA TYR A 34 23.69 4.13 -14.98
C TYR A 34 23.30 4.10 -16.46
N LYS A 35 23.59 2.99 -17.17
CA LYS A 35 23.24 2.82 -18.59
C LYS A 35 21.73 2.79 -18.83
N PHE A 36 20.95 2.37 -17.84
CA PHE A 36 19.49 2.24 -17.94
C PHE A 36 18.74 3.49 -17.47
N THR A 37 19.45 4.49 -16.95
CA THR A 37 18.81 5.68 -16.33
C THR A 37 18.03 6.50 -17.33
N TYR A 38 18.56 6.68 -18.54
CA TYR A 38 17.91 7.45 -19.60
C TYR A 38 16.58 6.82 -20.00
N GLU A 39 16.60 5.53 -20.37
CA GLU A 39 15.40 4.78 -20.77
C GLU A 39 14.37 4.73 -19.63
N LEU A 40 14.82 4.55 -18.38
CA LEU A 40 13.93 4.55 -17.23
C LEU A 40 13.29 5.92 -17.00
N GLN A 41 14.05 7.01 -17.13
CA GLN A 41 13.50 8.36 -17.00
C GLN A 41 12.48 8.65 -18.09
N GLN A 42 12.76 8.27 -19.34
CA GLN A 42 11.80 8.39 -20.43
C GLN A 42 10.53 7.58 -20.14
N THR A 43 10.69 6.35 -19.64
CA THR A 43 9.56 5.48 -19.31
C THR A 43 8.70 6.07 -18.20
N ILE A 44 9.30 6.50 -17.08
CA ILE A 44 8.55 7.11 -15.97
C ILE A 44 7.81 8.37 -16.43
N ASN A 45 8.46 9.22 -17.21
CA ASN A 45 7.87 10.48 -17.69
C ASN A 45 6.74 10.26 -18.71
N SER A 46 6.74 9.13 -19.42
CA SER A 46 5.70 8.75 -20.39
C SER A 46 4.67 7.76 -19.84
N THR A 47 4.80 7.34 -18.59
CA THR A 47 3.83 6.44 -17.94
C THR A 47 2.69 7.27 -17.34
N TYR A 48 1.46 6.79 -17.51
CA TYR A 48 0.28 7.45 -16.98
C TYR A 48 0.30 7.46 -15.46
N GLN A 49 -0.02 8.60 -14.86
CA GLN A 49 -0.07 8.75 -13.42
C GLN A 49 -1.45 9.25 -12.95
N ARG A 50 -2.18 8.37 -12.25
CA ARG A 50 -3.56 8.62 -11.78
C ARG A 50 -3.73 9.92 -10.99
N SER A 51 -2.72 10.37 -10.25
CA SER A 51 -2.83 11.59 -9.43
C SER A 51 -2.93 12.88 -10.24
N ILE A 52 -2.44 12.87 -11.48
CA ILE A 52 -2.48 14.01 -12.41
C ILE A 52 -3.34 13.74 -13.64
N ASP A 53 -3.90 12.53 -13.75
CA ASP A 53 -4.73 12.07 -14.87
C ASP A 53 -4.09 12.22 -16.26
N THR A 54 -2.75 12.20 -16.33
CA THR A 54 -1.96 12.29 -17.55
C THR A 54 -0.55 11.74 -17.28
N THR A 55 0.36 11.84 -18.24
CA THR A 55 1.79 11.55 -18.04
C THR A 55 2.52 12.80 -17.55
N PRO A 56 3.58 12.67 -16.72
CA PRO A 56 4.39 13.82 -16.31
C PRO A 56 4.94 14.62 -17.50
N PHE A 57 5.30 13.94 -18.60
CA PHE A 57 5.78 14.59 -19.81
C PHE A 57 4.69 15.42 -20.50
N GLU A 58 3.50 14.87 -20.70
CA GLU A 58 2.37 15.60 -21.29
C GLU A 58 1.97 16.79 -20.41
N LEU A 59 2.00 16.64 -19.08
CA LEU A 59 1.71 17.74 -18.16
C LEU A 59 2.70 18.91 -18.30
N LEU A 60 3.99 18.61 -18.56
CA LEU A 60 5.04 19.62 -18.65
C LEU A 60 5.17 20.24 -20.05
N PHE A 61 4.97 19.46 -21.10
CA PHE A 61 5.26 19.87 -22.48
C PHE A 61 4.02 19.94 -23.38
N CYS A 62 2.84 19.60 -22.86
CA CYS A 62 1.56 19.61 -23.58
C CYS A 62 1.57 18.77 -24.88
N THR A 63 2.46 17.78 -24.97
CA THR A 63 2.60 16.90 -26.13
C THR A 63 2.96 15.48 -25.71
N LYS A 64 2.67 14.51 -26.56
CA LYS A 64 2.96 13.10 -26.29
C LYS A 64 4.45 12.81 -26.47
N MET A 65 5.01 12.03 -25.55
CA MET A 65 6.39 11.56 -25.67
C MET A 65 6.48 10.46 -26.72
N ASN A 66 7.47 10.52 -27.61
CA ASN A 66 7.80 9.39 -28.48
C ASN A 66 8.67 8.40 -27.69
N THR A 67 8.13 7.21 -27.41
CA THR A 67 8.76 6.19 -26.56
C THR A 67 9.53 5.11 -27.31
N GLY A 68 9.64 5.19 -28.64
CA GLY A 68 10.67 4.49 -29.43
C GLY A 68 10.93 3.01 -29.16
N GLY A 69 9.95 2.22 -28.72
CA GLY A 69 10.10 0.78 -28.42
C GLY A 69 10.41 0.41 -26.96
N LEU A 70 10.18 1.31 -26.01
CA LEU A 70 10.34 1.07 -24.57
C LEU A 70 9.22 0.23 -23.93
N ASP A 71 8.44 -0.53 -24.70
CA ASP A 71 7.23 -1.20 -24.23
C ASP A 71 7.51 -2.17 -23.08
N LYS A 72 8.58 -2.97 -23.18
CA LYS A 72 8.99 -3.90 -22.12
C LYS A 72 9.35 -3.18 -20.82
N LEU A 73 10.05 -2.04 -20.91
CA LEU A 73 10.43 -1.27 -19.73
C LEU A 73 9.20 -0.60 -19.10
N LYS A 74 8.26 -0.15 -19.93
CA LYS A 74 6.98 0.39 -19.50
C LYS A 74 6.16 -0.64 -18.71
N GLU A 75 6.02 -1.86 -19.24
CA GLU A 75 5.36 -2.95 -18.54
C GLU A 75 6.01 -3.23 -17.17
N MET A 76 7.34 -3.23 -17.10
CA MET A 76 8.07 -3.41 -15.84
C MET A 76 7.78 -2.29 -14.83
N VAL A 77 7.77 -1.03 -15.27
CA VAL A 77 7.47 0.13 -14.40
C VAL A 77 6.01 0.09 -13.92
N GLU A 78 5.07 -0.21 -14.81
CA GLU A 78 3.65 -0.32 -14.47
C GLU A 78 3.38 -1.46 -13.47
N ALA A 79 4.05 -2.61 -13.65
CA ALA A 79 3.98 -3.72 -12.70
C ALA A 79 4.51 -3.32 -11.31
N GLU A 80 5.61 -2.57 -11.24
CA GLU A 80 6.14 -2.04 -9.98
C GLU A 80 5.19 -1.04 -9.32
N PHE A 81 4.56 -0.15 -10.10
CA PHE A 81 3.56 0.77 -9.55
C PHE A 81 2.36 0.02 -8.97
N GLN A 82 1.88 -1.03 -9.64
CA GLN A 82 0.79 -1.85 -9.15
C GLN A 82 1.18 -2.61 -7.87
N ALA A 83 2.36 -3.23 -7.85
CA ALA A 83 2.87 -3.95 -6.68
C ALA A 83 3.04 -3.02 -5.46
N ASN A 84 3.61 -1.83 -5.66
CA ASN A 84 3.75 -0.82 -4.61
C ASN A 84 2.39 -0.36 -4.08
N PHE A 85 1.41 -0.16 -4.96
CA PHE A 85 0.06 0.20 -4.56
C PHE A 85 -0.62 -0.89 -3.72
N GLU A 86 -0.47 -2.16 -4.11
CA GLU A 86 -1.01 -3.29 -3.36
C GLU A 86 -0.35 -3.48 -1.99
N ALA A 87 0.99 -3.36 -1.93
CA ALA A 87 1.75 -3.45 -0.69
C ALA A 87 1.30 -2.39 0.33
N GLN A 88 1.11 -1.14 -0.10
CA GLN A 88 0.62 -0.05 0.76
C GLN A 88 -0.79 -0.32 1.29
N ARG A 89 -1.68 -0.85 0.45
CA ARG A 89 -3.03 -1.23 0.91
C ARG A 89 -2.98 -2.36 1.93
N GLU A 90 -2.10 -3.32 1.72
CA GLU A 90 -1.94 -4.44 2.65
C GLU A 90 -1.38 -4.00 4.00
N GLU A 91 -0.41 -3.07 4.00
CA GLU A 91 0.09 -2.45 5.22
C GLU A 91 -1.02 -1.70 5.98
N LEU A 92 -1.82 -0.91 5.26
CA LEU A 92 -2.96 -0.19 5.85
C LEU A 92 -3.98 -1.16 6.46
N ARG A 93 -4.29 -2.26 5.77
CA ARG A 93 -5.20 -3.31 6.29
C ARG A 93 -4.62 -3.99 7.53
N LYS A 94 -3.33 -4.31 7.54
CA LYS A 94 -2.65 -4.90 8.71
C LYS A 94 -2.73 -3.97 9.91
N HIS A 95 -2.46 -2.69 9.71
CA HIS A 95 -2.56 -1.69 10.77
C HIS A 95 -4.00 -1.58 11.31
N ALA A 96 -4.99 -1.47 10.42
CA ALA A 96 -6.39 -1.45 10.82
C ALA A 96 -6.80 -2.71 11.62
N LYS A 97 -6.37 -3.90 11.16
CA LYS A 97 -6.63 -5.17 11.86
C LYS A 97 -6.04 -5.18 13.27
N GLN A 98 -4.81 -4.69 13.44
CA GLN A 98 -4.17 -4.59 14.75
C GLN A 98 -4.92 -3.65 15.69
N GLN A 99 -5.39 -2.51 15.19
CA GLN A 99 -6.17 -1.55 15.99
C GLN A 99 -7.53 -2.12 16.40
N VAL A 100 -8.23 -2.80 15.49
CA VAL A 100 -9.49 -3.50 15.81
C VAL A 100 -9.24 -4.57 16.87
N PHE A 101 -8.16 -5.34 16.76
CA PHE A 101 -7.83 -6.37 17.74
C PHE A 101 -7.58 -5.78 19.13
N LYS A 102 -6.85 -4.66 19.25
CA LYS A 102 -6.64 -3.96 20.52
C LYS A 102 -7.97 -3.54 21.16
N ILE A 103 -8.87 -2.93 20.39
CA ILE A 103 -10.20 -2.52 20.87
C ILE A 103 -11.03 -3.74 21.31
N GLN A 104 -10.98 -4.84 20.55
CA GLN A 104 -11.66 -6.08 20.92
C GLN A 104 -11.14 -6.64 22.25
N GLU A 105 -9.82 -6.61 22.48
CA GLU A 105 -9.22 -7.03 23.75
C GLU A 105 -9.65 -6.15 24.93
N GLU A 106 -9.66 -4.83 24.75
CA GLU A 106 -10.12 -3.87 25.77
C GLU A 106 -11.59 -4.10 26.11
N ASN A 107 -12.45 -4.25 25.09
CA ASN A 107 -13.86 -4.55 25.25
C ASN A 107 -14.08 -5.87 25.99
N ARG A 108 -13.30 -6.91 25.65
CA ARG A 108 -13.35 -8.21 26.33
C ARG A 108 -13.00 -8.09 27.81
N LYS A 109 -11.93 -7.34 28.15
CA LYS A 109 -11.53 -7.09 29.54
C LYS A 109 -12.64 -6.36 30.31
N MET A 110 -13.20 -5.30 29.72
CA MET A 110 -14.29 -4.53 30.32
C MET A 110 -15.57 -5.35 30.54
N HIS A 111 -15.96 -6.16 29.55
CA HIS A 111 -17.11 -7.05 29.66
C HIS A 111 -16.89 -8.10 30.75
N ASN A 112 -15.73 -8.76 30.77
CA ASN A 112 -15.42 -9.78 31.75
C ASN A 112 -15.37 -9.22 33.19
N LEU A 113 -14.88 -7.99 33.39
CA LEU A 113 -14.88 -7.33 34.69
C LEU A 113 -16.29 -7.15 35.26
N ARG A 114 -17.28 -6.88 34.40
CA ARG A 114 -18.68 -6.64 34.79
C ARG A 114 -19.55 -7.90 34.70
N ARG A 115 -18.99 -9.02 34.23
CA ARG A 115 -19.72 -10.28 34.03
C ARG A 115 -19.88 -10.99 35.38
N ARG A 116 -21.12 -11.26 35.78
CA ARG A 116 -21.41 -12.20 36.86
C ARG A 116 -21.35 -13.62 36.34
N GLU A 117 -20.82 -14.54 37.15
CA GLU A 117 -20.84 -15.96 36.80
C GLU A 117 -22.28 -16.45 36.64
N PRO A 118 -22.55 -17.29 35.62
CA PRO A 118 -23.87 -17.87 35.45
C PRO A 118 -24.20 -18.74 36.66
N LYS A 119 -25.45 -18.65 37.13
CA LYS A 119 -25.93 -19.48 38.22
C LYS A 119 -25.96 -20.94 37.75
N LEU A 120 -25.17 -21.79 38.40
CA LEU A 120 -25.13 -23.24 38.13
C LEU A 120 -26.34 -23.89 38.81
N TYR A 121 -27.21 -24.52 38.02
CA TYR A 121 -28.36 -25.26 38.52
C TYR A 121 -28.05 -26.76 38.62
N ARG A 122 -28.61 -27.41 39.61
CA ARG A 122 -28.55 -28.87 39.81
C ARG A 122 -29.92 -29.49 39.58
N VAL A 123 -29.93 -30.78 39.26
CA VAL A 123 -31.17 -31.55 39.14
C VAL A 123 -31.92 -31.50 40.47
N GLY A 124 -33.13 -30.93 40.46
CA GLY A 124 -33.97 -30.69 41.65
C GLY A 124 -34.14 -29.22 42.03
N ASP A 125 -33.38 -28.29 41.43
CA ASP A 125 -33.54 -26.85 41.71
C ASP A 125 -34.85 -26.31 41.11
N LEU A 126 -35.61 -25.56 41.92
CA LEU A 126 -36.81 -24.85 41.47
C LEU A 126 -36.40 -23.51 40.84
N VAL A 127 -36.81 -23.28 39.60
CA VAL A 127 -36.58 -22.04 38.87
C VAL A 127 -37.90 -21.41 38.43
N ALA A 128 -38.05 -20.10 38.67
CA ALA A 128 -39.21 -19.34 38.23
C ALA A 128 -38.95 -18.73 36.85
N ILE A 129 -39.72 -19.15 35.85
CA ILE A 129 -39.70 -18.57 34.50
C ILE A 129 -40.88 -17.63 34.38
N LYS A 130 -40.62 -16.33 34.23
CA LYS A 130 -41.65 -15.36 33.91
C LYS A 130 -42.06 -15.55 32.45
N ARG A 131 -43.30 -15.95 32.19
CA ARG A 131 -43.87 -15.91 30.84
C ARG A 131 -44.33 -14.48 30.56
N THR A 132 -43.88 -13.93 29.43
CA THR A 132 -44.38 -12.65 28.88
C THR A 132 -45.67 -12.88 28.12
#